data_AF-X1HHC3-F1
#
_entry.id   AF-X1HHC3-F1
#
_cell.length_a   1.000
_cell.length_b   1.000
_cell.length_c   1.000
_cell.angle_alpha   90.00
_cell.angle_beta   90.00
_cell.angle_gamma   90.00
#
_symmetry.space_group_name_H-M   'P 1'
#
loop_
_entity.id
_entity.type
_entity.pdbx_description
1 polymer ?
#
loop_
_entity_poly.entity_id
_entity_poly.type
_entity_poly.pdbx_seq_one_letter_code
_entity_poly.pdbx_strand_id
1 'polypeptide(L)'
;FKEIIFNERFGSLRKISDRLRISRANLKWYISNWLEILYGKEALDEIFKLFWPDNSAKQKDKIRFYEIIEKYIRLYPESTSLIPSRNILLKSELCGILSKNTFKPWVIDYLVQVKFYNPDESRAIYDEIWGKTCAIRKKIEYENIKGFIQHRSHGKAHVLTSRAVFELMIGYPTDRYIKISCGEGHEFSIQVRKLIYDYNWCPYCNELICERIMRVCLEQVFKKEFKVQVRLEQACGIDREKLIIRTVRINGVKYPIHVFVGQLRYDHFC
;
A
#
# COMPACT_ATOMS: atom_id res chain seq x y z
N PHE A 1 15.15 16.18 43.84
CA PHE A 1 14.58 14.96 43.20
C PHE A 1 13.23 15.26 42.55
N LYS A 2 12.22 15.73 43.30
CA LYS A 2 10.91 16.17 42.77
C LYS A 2 11.02 17.19 41.61
N GLU A 3 11.81 18.24 41.78
CA GLU A 3 11.98 19.28 40.75
C GLU A 3 12.66 18.79 39.47
N ILE A 4 13.55 17.78 39.56
CA ILE A 4 14.24 17.20 38.40
C ILE A 4 13.27 16.34 37.58
N ILE A 5 12.34 15.64 38.23
CA ILE A 5 11.30 14.84 37.57
C ILE A 5 10.24 15.73 36.93
N PHE A 6 9.92 16.88 37.54
CA PHE A 6 8.91 17.81 37.02
C PHE A 6 9.42 18.73 35.89
N ASN A 7 10.66 19.21 35.95
CA ASN A 7 11.19 20.14 34.94
C ASN A 7 11.59 19.48 33.62
N GLU A 8 11.99 18.20 33.64
CA GLU A 8 12.24 17.45 32.41
C GLU A 8 11.01 16.61 32.10
N ARG A 9 10.24 16.99 31.06
CA ARG A 9 9.17 16.17 30.47
C ARG A 9 9.63 14.70 30.37
N PHE A 10 9.26 13.94 31.40
CA PHE A 10 9.58 12.55 31.73
C PHE A 10 10.67 11.90 30.86
N GLY A 11 11.92 12.27 31.10
CA GLY A 11 13.07 11.56 30.54
C GLY A 11 13.10 10.09 30.99
N SER A 12 13.68 9.20 30.18
CA SER A 12 13.80 7.77 30.54
C SER A 12 14.52 7.57 31.88
N LEU A 13 14.11 6.59 32.70
CA LEU A 13 14.78 6.23 33.98
C LEU A 13 16.30 6.08 33.84
N ARG A 14 16.78 5.64 32.66
CA ARG A 14 18.22 5.55 32.37
C ARG A 14 18.92 6.92 32.42
N LYS A 15 18.40 7.93 31.71
CA LYS A 15 18.98 9.29 31.72
C LYS A 15 19.02 9.88 33.13
N ILE A 16 17.95 9.68 33.90
CA ILE A 16 17.85 10.19 35.27
C ILE A 16 18.86 9.46 36.17
N SER A 17 18.97 8.14 36.04
CA SER A 17 19.92 7.29 36.77
C SER A 17 21.37 7.69 36.48
N ASP A 18 21.74 7.87 35.22
CA ASP A 18 23.08 8.26 34.79
C ASP A 18 23.47 9.63 35.37
N ARG A 19 22.54 10.61 35.34
CA ARG A 19 22.77 11.96 35.86
C ARG A 19 22.94 11.98 37.37
N LEU A 20 22.11 11.22 38.08
CA LEU A 20 22.12 11.16 39.55
C LEU A 20 23.20 10.23 40.09
N ARG A 21 23.91 9.48 39.23
CA ARG A 21 24.91 8.46 39.61
C ARG A 21 24.36 7.43 40.60
N ILE A 22 23.09 7.07 40.45
CA ILE A 22 22.43 6.02 41.22
C ILE A 22 21.99 4.90 40.30
N SER A 23 21.97 3.66 40.79
CA SER A 23 21.52 2.52 39.99
C SER A 23 20.04 2.68 39.59
N ARG A 24 19.66 2.14 38.42
CA ARG A 24 18.25 2.17 37.97
C ARG A 24 17.29 1.49 38.95
N ALA A 25 17.74 0.42 39.60
CA ALA A 25 16.96 -0.29 40.60
C ALA A 25 16.67 0.62 41.81
N ASN A 26 17.69 1.31 42.33
CA ASN A 26 17.53 2.23 43.45
C ASN A 26 16.68 3.43 43.05
N LEU A 27 16.89 3.99 41.85
CA LEU A 27 16.05 5.07 41.33
C LEU A 27 14.58 4.65 41.24
N LYS A 28 14.30 3.47 40.66
CA LYS A 28 12.94 2.93 40.56
C LYS A 28 12.33 2.77 41.95
N TRP A 29 13.06 2.19 42.89
CA TRP A 29 12.63 2.03 44.29
C TRP A 29 12.32 3.37 44.98
N TYR A 30 13.18 4.38 44.84
CA TYR A 30 12.94 5.71 45.43
C TYR A 30 11.69 6.38 44.83
N ILE A 31 11.54 6.32 43.51
CA ILE A 31 10.34 6.85 42.83
C ILE A 31 9.11 6.07 43.30
N SER A 32 9.21 4.74 43.41
CA SER A 32 8.10 3.89 43.84
C SER A 32 7.61 4.23 45.24
N ASN A 33 8.50 4.24 46.23
CA ASN A 33 8.14 4.60 47.60
C ASN A 33 7.56 6.02 47.68
N TRP A 34 8.16 6.96 46.95
CA TRP A 34 7.70 8.34 46.96
C TRP A 34 6.29 8.49 46.38
N LEU A 35 6.00 7.83 45.26
CA LEU A 35 4.68 7.85 44.63
C LEU A 35 3.64 7.07 45.44
N GLU A 36 4.02 5.94 46.05
CA GLU A 36 3.14 5.14 46.91
C GLU A 36 2.66 5.96 48.12
N ILE A 37 3.55 6.75 48.74
CA ILE A 37 3.20 7.67 49.84
C ILE A 37 2.19 8.74 49.38
N LEU A 38 2.30 9.23 48.15
CA LEU A 38 1.48 10.34 47.66
C LEU A 38 0.14 9.90 47.07
N TYR A 39 0.11 8.79 46.34
CA TYR A 39 -1.00 8.38 45.50
C TYR A 39 -1.55 6.99 45.84
N GLY A 40 -0.90 6.29 46.79
CA GLY A 40 -1.24 4.91 47.13
C GLY A 40 -0.65 3.90 46.15
N LYS A 41 -0.68 2.64 46.58
CA LYS A 41 -0.08 1.51 45.85
C LYS A 41 -0.80 1.19 44.53
N GLU A 42 -2.11 1.38 44.48
CA GLU A 42 -2.93 1.09 43.29
C GLU A 42 -2.61 2.02 42.12
N ALA A 43 -2.36 3.31 42.39
CA ALA A 43 -2.01 4.30 41.37
C ALA A 43 -0.56 4.15 40.87
N LEU A 44 0.30 3.46 41.64
CA LEU A 44 1.73 3.36 41.35
C LEU A 44 2.03 2.74 39.99
N ASP A 45 1.41 1.59 39.71
CA ASP A 45 1.63 0.85 38.48
C ASP A 45 1.11 1.61 37.26
N GLU A 46 0.01 2.35 37.40
CA GLU A 46 -0.50 3.22 36.34
C GLU A 46 0.45 4.37 36.05
N ILE A 47 0.96 5.02 37.10
CA ILE A 47 1.94 6.12 36.98
C ILE A 47 3.23 5.62 36.32
N PHE A 48 3.75 4.46 36.73
CA PHE A 48 4.94 3.88 36.09
C PHE A 48 4.70 3.48 34.64
N LYS A 49 3.54 2.89 34.30
CA LYS A 49 3.18 2.59 32.91
C LYS A 49 3.06 3.87 32.06
N LEU A 50 2.55 4.94 32.66
CA LEU A 50 2.35 6.23 31.99
C LEU A 50 3.68 6.93 31.70
N PHE A 51 4.58 7.00 32.69
CA PHE A 51 5.80 7.79 32.58
C PHE A 51 7.05 6.98 32.18
N TRP A 52 7.11 5.69 32.53
CA TRP A 52 8.26 4.82 32.30
C TRP A 52 7.87 3.39 31.91
N PRO A 53 7.14 3.18 30.80
CA PRO A 53 6.75 1.84 30.38
C PRO A 53 7.98 0.96 30.12
N ASP A 54 7.92 -0.30 30.54
CA ASP A 54 9.05 -1.24 30.55
C ASP A 54 9.70 -1.48 29.16
N ASN A 55 9.05 -1.07 28.07
CA ASN A 55 9.57 -1.11 26.69
C ASN A 55 10.05 0.27 26.18
N SER A 56 11.16 0.76 26.75
CA SER A 56 11.70 2.11 26.47
C SER A 56 12.07 2.39 25.00
N ALA A 57 12.40 1.38 24.19
CA ALA A 57 12.68 1.56 22.75
C ALA A 57 11.39 1.83 21.96
N LYS A 58 10.38 0.96 22.11
CA LYS A 58 9.06 1.15 21.48
C LYS A 58 8.40 2.46 21.90
N GLN A 59 8.56 2.88 23.15
CA GLN A 59 8.01 4.16 23.61
C GLN A 59 8.73 5.35 22.98
N LYS A 60 10.06 5.31 22.83
CA LYS A 60 10.81 6.35 22.10
C LYS A 60 10.37 6.43 20.64
N ASP A 61 10.18 5.29 19.99
CA ASP A 61 9.66 5.24 18.62
C ASP A 61 8.24 5.81 18.54
N LYS A 62 7.39 5.52 19.54
CA LYS A 62 6.02 6.05 19.65
C LYS A 62 6.01 7.57 19.84
N ILE A 63 6.86 8.11 20.71
CA ILE A 63 7.01 9.56 20.90
C ILE A 63 7.49 10.23 19.60
N ARG A 64 8.53 9.70 18.97
CA ARG A 64 9.03 10.21 17.69
C ARG A 64 7.95 10.17 16.61
N PHE A 65 7.17 9.09 16.57
CA PHE A 65 6.03 8.97 15.67
C PHE A 65 4.99 10.06 15.92
N TYR A 66 4.71 10.40 17.18
CA TYR A 66 3.73 11.45 17.55
C TYR A 66 4.17 12.82 17.07
N GLU A 67 5.46 13.13 17.20
CA GLU A 67 6.04 14.38 16.67
C GLU A 67 5.90 14.49 15.15
N ILE A 68 6.02 13.37 14.43
CA ILE A 68 5.86 13.33 12.97
C ILE A 68 4.39 13.49 12.59
N ILE A 69 3.51 12.72 13.21
CA ILE A 69 2.07 12.74 12.91
C ILE A 69 1.43 14.08 13.24
N GLU A 70 1.85 14.74 14.33
CA GLU A 70 1.37 16.07 14.71
C GLU A 70 1.51 17.09 13.56
N LYS A 71 2.62 17.04 12.81
CA LYS A 71 2.84 17.96 11.66
C LYS A 71 1.76 17.81 10.59
N TYR A 72 1.22 16.61 10.43
CA TYR A 72 0.21 16.31 9.42
C TYR A 72 -1.21 16.44 9.95
N ILE A 73 -1.46 16.08 11.21
CA ILE A 73 -2.78 16.23 11.85
C ILE A 73 -3.18 17.70 11.94
N ARG A 74 -2.22 18.64 12.10
CA ARG A 74 -2.49 20.08 12.06
C ARG A 74 -3.05 20.60 10.73
N LEU A 75 -2.91 19.81 9.65
CA LEU A 75 -3.44 20.16 8.33
C LEU A 75 -4.89 19.66 8.15
N TYR A 76 -5.44 18.93 9.12
CA TYR A 76 -6.80 18.44 9.09
C TYR A 76 -7.73 19.37 9.89
N PRO A 77 -8.96 19.65 9.38
CA PRO A 77 -9.55 19.17 8.12
C PRO A 77 -9.21 19.98 6.85
N GLU A 78 -8.61 21.17 6.97
CA GLU A 78 -8.60 22.21 5.94
C GLU A 78 -7.71 21.89 4.73
N SER A 79 -6.62 21.16 4.93
CA SER A 79 -5.55 20.91 3.95
C SER A 79 -5.18 19.43 3.85
N THR A 80 -6.18 18.55 3.92
CA THR A 80 -6.00 17.09 3.87
C THR A 80 -5.26 16.59 2.62
N SER A 81 -5.31 17.31 1.51
CA SER A 81 -4.58 16.99 0.27
C SER A 81 -3.05 17.05 0.41
N LEU A 82 -2.55 17.84 1.37
CA LEU A 82 -1.12 17.97 1.68
C LEU A 82 -0.61 16.85 2.59
N ILE A 83 -1.52 16.07 3.20
CA ILE A 83 -1.14 14.97 4.09
C ILE A 83 -0.61 13.79 3.25
N PRO A 84 0.64 13.32 3.48
CA PRO A 84 1.19 12.20 2.73
C PRO A 84 0.39 10.92 2.97
N SER A 85 0.35 10.07 1.94
CA SER A 85 -0.31 8.78 2.07
C SER A 85 0.40 7.90 3.10
N ARG A 86 -0.35 6.98 3.72
CA ARG A 86 0.20 6.02 4.69
C ARG A 86 1.43 5.28 4.17
N ASN A 87 1.41 4.90 2.89
CA ASN A 87 2.54 4.18 2.28
C ASN A 87 3.78 5.06 2.09
N ILE A 88 3.61 6.36 1.82
CA ILE A 88 4.72 7.32 1.74
C ILE A 88 5.33 7.50 3.14
N LEU A 89 4.48 7.69 4.16
CA LEU A 89 4.95 7.82 5.55
C LEU A 89 5.74 6.59 5.98
N LEU A 90 5.20 5.38 5.79
CA LEU A 90 5.86 4.13 6.17
C LEU A 90 7.19 3.88 5.43
N LYS A 91 7.37 4.44 4.23
CA LYS A 91 8.63 4.35 3.47
C LYS A 91 9.63 5.45 3.80
N SER A 92 9.20 6.52 4.44
CA SER A 92 10.09 7.61 4.84
C SER A 92 11.02 7.14 5.97
N GLU A 93 12.24 7.66 6.01
CA GLU A 93 13.18 7.45 7.13
C GLU A 93 12.58 7.82 8.49
N LEU A 94 11.55 8.67 8.48
CA LEU A 94 10.84 9.14 9.66
C LEU A 94 9.97 8.05 10.30
N CYS A 95 9.36 7.15 9.52
CA CYS A 95 8.50 6.07 10.03
C CYS A 95 8.95 4.66 9.59
N GLY A 96 10.14 4.51 9.01
CA GLY A 96 10.66 3.24 8.47
C GLY A 96 10.78 2.08 9.46
N ILE A 97 10.63 2.36 10.76
CA ILE A 97 10.64 1.37 11.85
C ILE A 97 9.26 0.71 12.02
N LEU A 98 8.19 1.29 11.47
CA LEU A 98 6.82 0.86 11.77
C LEU A 98 6.27 -0.15 10.78
N SER A 99 5.67 -1.21 11.33
CA SER A 99 4.86 -2.13 10.54
C SER A 99 3.52 -1.47 10.16
N LYS A 100 2.90 -1.95 9.07
CA LYS A 100 1.53 -1.53 8.68
C LYS A 100 0.51 -1.73 9.79
N ASN A 101 0.71 -2.74 10.64
CA ASN A 101 -0.19 -3.10 11.74
C ASN A 101 -0.01 -2.20 12.95
N THR A 102 1.13 -1.50 13.05
CA THR A 102 1.44 -0.59 14.17
C THR A 102 0.95 0.83 13.89
N PHE A 103 0.95 1.26 12.63
CA PHE A 103 0.59 2.63 12.23
C PHE A 103 -0.82 3.03 12.67
N LYS A 104 -1.86 2.25 12.32
CA LYS A 104 -3.25 2.59 12.67
C LYS A 104 -3.47 2.69 14.19
N PRO A 105 -3.08 1.70 15.01
CA PRO A 105 -3.20 1.81 16.46
C PRO A 105 -2.50 3.03 17.04
N TRP A 106 -1.31 3.38 16.55
CA TRP A 106 -0.56 4.50 17.09
C TRP A 106 -1.14 5.86 16.68
N VAL A 107 -1.70 6.01 15.48
CA VAL A 107 -2.42 7.25 15.14
C VAL A 107 -3.66 7.40 16.00
N ILE A 108 -4.44 6.33 16.20
CA ILE A 108 -5.63 6.39 17.06
C ILE A 108 -5.23 6.73 18.50
N ASP A 109 -4.21 6.06 19.03
CA ASP A 109 -3.69 6.35 20.37
C ASP A 109 -3.21 7.80 20.48
N TYR A 110 -2.54 8.35 19.46
CA TYR A 110 -2.16 9.76 19.41
C TYR A 110 -3.38 10.70 19.48
N LEU A 111 -4.39 10.45 18.67
CA LEU A 111 -5.60 11.26 18.63
C LEU A 111 -6.36 11.24 19.97
N VAL A 112 -6.42 10.08 20.63
CA VAL A 112 -7.03 9.95 21.94
C VAL A 112 -6.20 10.64 23.03
N GLN A 113 -4.91 10.31 23.12
CA GLN A 113 -4.06 10.70 24.25
C GLN A 113 -3.58 12.14 24.16
N VAL A 114 -3.37 12.67 22.95
CA VAL A 114 -2.75 13.99 22.75
C VAL A 114 -3.74 15.03 22.24
N LYS A 115 -4.71 14.61 21.41
CA LYS A 115 -5.75 15.51 20.88
C LYS A 115 -7.08 15.43 21.62
N PHE A 116 -7.21 14.49 22.57
CA PHE A 116 -8.41 14.30 23.40
C PHE A 116 -9.68 14.00 22.59
N TYR A 117 -9.54 13.45 21.38
CA TYR A 117 -10.68 12.92 20.65
C TYR A 117 -11.17 11.64 21.32
N ASN A 118 -12.47 11.35 21.21
CA ASN A 118 -12.95 10.05 21.63
C ASN A 118 -12.46 8.94 20.66
N PRO A 119 -12.50 7.66 21.06
CA PRO A 119 -11.98 6.57 20.23
C PRO A 119 -12.66 6.42 18.87
N ASP A 120 -13.95 6.73 18.76
CA ASP A 120 -14.72 6.56 17.53
C ASP A 120 -14.45 7.72 16.55
N GLU A 121 -14.41 8.96 17.05
CA GLU A 121 -13.92 10.12 16.29
C GLU A 121 -12.49 9.90 15.79
N SER A 122 -11.61 9.37 16.65
CA SER A 122 -10.22 9.08 16.27
C SER A 122 -10.13 8.07 15.13
N ARG A 123 -10.99 7.04 15.13
CA ARG A 123 -11.09 6.08 14.02
C ARG A 123 -11.64 6.73 12.76
N ALA A 124 -12.66 7.57 12.87
CA ALA A 124 -13.23 8.30 11.75
C ALA A 124 -12.20 9.22 11.09
N ILE A 125 -11.49 10.05 11.88
CA ILE A 125 -10.40 10.92 11.41
C ILE A 125 -9.31 10.07 10.74
N TYR A 126 -8.87 8.98 11.37
CA TYR A 126 -7.90 8.08 10.76
C TYR A 126 -8.40 7.54 9.41
N ASP A 127 -9.65 7.07 9.34
CA ASP A 127 -10.18 6.47 8.12
C ASP A 127 -10.44 7.52 7.02
N GLU A 128 -10.66 8.78 7.40
CA GLU A 128 -10.74 9.92 6.50
C GLU A 128 -9.38 10.31 5.90
N ILE A 129 -8.31 10.32 6.71
CA ILE A 129 -6.98 10.74 6.28
C ILE A 129 -6.15 9.58 5.68
N TRP A 130 -6.26 8.36 6.21
CA TRP A 130 -5.42 7.22 5.83
C TRP A 130 -6.18 5.90 5.67
N GLY A 131 -7.50 5.92 5.84
CA GLY A 131 -8.35 4.76 5.61
C GLY A 131 -8.36 4.32 4.15
N LYS A 132 -9.04 3.20 3.89
CA LYS A 132 -9.26 2.70 2.52
C LYS A 132 -9.91 3.77 1.64
N THR A 133 -10.78 4.59 2.23
CA THR A 133 -11.42 5.78 1.66
C THR A 133 -10.48 6.91 1.29
N CYS A 134 -9.31 7.05 1.93
CA CYS A 134 -8.34 8.09 1.52
C CYS A 134 -7.50 7.69 0.29
N ALA A 135 -7.16 6.40 0.15
CA ALA A 135 -6.58 5.89 -1.10
C ALA A 135 -7.52 6.14 -2.30
N ILE A 136 -8.83 6.25 -2.03
CA ILE A 136 -9.89 6.60 -2.98
C ILE A 136 -9.99 8.13 -3.20
N ARG A 137 -9.53 8.96 -2.24
CA ARG A 137 -9.63 10.44 -2.25
C ARG A 137 -8.41 11.21 -2.77
N LYS A 138 -7.28 10.57 -3.13
CA LYS A 138 -6.36 11.23 -4.08
C LYS A 138 -7.13 11.31 -5.39
N LYS A 139 -7.91 12.39 -5.53
CA LYS A 139 -8.81 12.70 -6.63
C LYS A 139 -7.99 12.49 -7.89
N ILE A 140 -8.17 11.34 -8.53
CA ILE A 140 -7.54 11.10 -9.82
C ILE A 140 -8.27 12.06 -10.73
N GLU A 141 -7.61 13.18 -11.02
CA GLU A 141 -8.14 14.18 -11.91
C GLU A 141 -7.96 13.67 -13.33
N TYR A 142 -8.84 14.10 -14.21
CA TYR A 142 -8.78 13.76 -15.63
C TYR A 142 -7.39 14.04 -16.22
N GLU A 143 -6.75 15.14 -15.81
CA GLU A 143 -5.41 15.51 -16.28
C GLU A 143 -4.32 14.54 -15.80
N ASN A 144 -4.46 13.93 -14.62
CA ASN A 144 -3.53 12.89 -14.18
C ASN A 144 -3.60 11.66 -15.08
N ILE A 145 -4.83 11.25 -15.45
CA ILE A 145 -5.08 10.12 -16.35
C ILE A 145 -4.48 10.42 -17.73
N LYS A 146 -4.78 11.60 -18.27
CA LYS A 146 -4.30 12.06 -19.57
C LYS A 146 -2.78 12.13 -19.60
N GLY A 147 -2.15 12.74 -18.59
CA GLY A 147 -0.70 12.83 -18.46
C GLY A 147 -0.03 11.45 -18.38
N PHE A 148 -0.61 10.52 -17.60
CA PHE A 148 -0.10 9.14 -17.53
C PHE A 148 -0.13 8.43 -18.89
N ILE A 149 -1.24 8.55 -19.62
CA ILE A 149 -1.41 7.91 -20.94
C ILE A 149 -0.46 8.48 -21.98
N GLN A 150 -0.31 9.81 -22.00
CA GLN A 150 0.63 10.49 -22.89
C GLN A 150 2.07 10.08 -22.59
N HIS A 151 2.48 10.09 -21.31
CA HIS A 151 3.83 9.69 -20.92
C HIS A 151 4.15 8.26 -21.35
N ARG A 152 3.22 7.32 -21.13
CA ARG A 152 3.44 5.89 -21.41
C ARG A 152 3.64 5.54 -22.88
N SER A 153 3.20 6.40 -23.79
CA SER A 153 3.23 6.15 -25.24
C SER A 153 4.11 7.16 -25.99
N HIS A 154 4.95 7.90 -25.27
CA HIS A 154 5.72 9.02 -25.82
C HIS A 154 4.83 10.02 -26.60
N GLY A 155 3.64 10.30 -26.07
CA GLY A 155 2.67 11.25 -26.62
C GLY A 155 1.72 10.70 -27.70
N LYS A 156 1.85 9.43 -28.10
CA LYS A 156 1.03 8.86 -29.19
C LYS A 156 -0.36 8.38 -28.76
N ALA A 157 -0.53 7.99 -27.50
CA ALA A 157 -1.80 7.54 -26.94
C ALA A 157 -2.63 8.74 -26.44
N HIS A 158 -3.96 8.57 -26.49
CA HIS A 158 -4.89 9.60 -26.09
C HIS A 158 -6.14 9.02 -25.39
N VAL A 159 -6.73 9.83 -24.52
CA VAL A 159 -7.99 9.50 -23.82
C VAL A 159 -9.15 9.81 -24.76
N LEU A 160 -9.98 8.82 -25.06
CA LEU A 160 -11.17 8.97 -25.89
C LEU A 160 -12.37 9.42 -25.05
N THR A 161 -12.45 8.98 -23.80
CA THR A 161 -13.43 9.52 -22.84
C THR A 161 -13.12 10.98 -22.58
N SER A 162 -14.06 11.89 -22.89
CA SER A 162 -13.87 13.31 -22.62
C SER A 162 -13.91 13.63 -21.13
N ARG A 163 -13.35 14.78 -20.75
CA ARG A 163 -13.37 15.27 -19.37
C ARG A 163 -14.78 15.38 -18.80
N ALA A 164 -15.70 16.01 -19.54
CA ALA A 164 -17.08 16.17 -19.12
C ALA A 164 -17.76 14.82 -18.86
N VAL A 165 -17.56 13.85 -19.76
CA VAL A 165 -18.09 12.49 -19.58
C VAL A 165 -17.48 11.83 -18.35
N PHE A 166 -16.17 11.93 -18.16
CA PHE A 166 -15.49 11.36 -16.99
C PHE A 166 -15.99 11.97 -15.67
N GLU A 167 -16.19 13.28 -15.61
CA GLU A 167 -16.64 13.99 -14.42
C GLU A 167 -18.11 13.67 -14.05
N LEU A 168 -18.96 13.40 -15.05
CA LEU A 168 -20.37 13.01 -14.87
C LEU A 168 -20.57 11.53 -14.51
N MET A 169 -19.55 10.67 -14.63
CA MET A 169 -19.68 9.25 -14.29
C MET A 169 -19.96 9.04 -12.80
N ILE A 170 -20.95 8.19 -12.51
CA ILE A 170 -21.30 7.77 -11.15
C ILE A 170 -20.19 6.89 -10.57
N GLY A 171 -19.97 7.01 -9.26
CA GLY A 171 -18.98 6.22 -8.53
C GLY A 171 -17.59 6.86 -8.50
N TYR A 172 -16.63 6.16 -7.91
CA TYR A 172 -15.31 6.69 -7.61
C TYR A 172 -14.45 6.85 -8.88
N PRO A 173 -13.67 7.95 -9.03
CA PRO A 173 -12.77 8.16 -10.17
C PRO A 173 -11.88 6.96 -10.50
N THR A 174 -11.40 6.24 -9.49
CA THR A 174 -10.58 5.04 -9.59
C THR A 174 -11.30 3.83 -10.18
N ASP A 175 -12.61 3.70 -9.94
CA ASP A 175 -13.39 2.54 -10.35
C ASP A 175 -14.09 2.75 -11.70
N ARG A 176 -14.06 3.98 -12.23
CA ARG A 176 -14.59 4.33 -13.56
C ARG A 176 -13.82 3.61 -14.66
N TYR A 177 -14.56 3.25 -15.70
CA TYR A 177 -14.00 2.75 -16.96
C TYR A 177 -13.87 3.90 -17.94
N ILE A 178 -12.69 4.04 -18.54
CA ILE A 178 -12.42 5.04 -19.58
C ILE A 178 -12.03 4.34 -20.88
N LYS A 179 -12.42 4.95 -22.00
CA LYS A 179 -11.96 4.55 -23.33
C LYS A 179 -10.67 5.30 -23.65
N ILE A 180 -9.67 4.56 -24.14
CA ILE A 180 -8.36 5.11 -24.52
C ILE A 180 -7.92 4.48 -25.84
N SER A 181 -7.12 5.21 -26.61
CA SER A 181 -6.43 4.73 -27.80
C SER A 181 -4.93 4.71 -27.54
N CYS A 182 -4.25 3.58 -27.81
CA CYS A 182 -2.80 3.49 -27.62
C CYS A 182 -2.02 4.11 -28.79
N GLY A 183 -0.69 4.16 -28.67
CA GLY A 183 0.17 4.72 -29.72
C GLY A 183 0.18 3.94 -31.05
N GLU A 184 -0.33 2.70 -31.05
CA GLU A 184 -0.52 1.87 -32.25
C GLU A 184 -1.95 1.97 -32.83
N GLY A 185 -2.80 2.83 -32.25
CA GLY A 185 -4.19 3.03 -32.70
C GLY A 185 -5.22 2.03 -32.15
N HIS A 186 -4.84 1.13 -31.23
CA HIS A 186 -5.81 0.23 -30.61
C HIS A 186 -6.68 0.95 -29.58
N GLU A 187 -7.99 0.84 -29.75
CA GLU A 187 -8.96 1.37 -28.80
C GLU A 187 -9.43 0.29 -27.81
N PHE A 188 -9.51 0.64 -26.52
CA PHE A 188 -10.01 -0.27 -25.50
C PHE A 188 -10.53 0.49 -24.27
N SER A 189 -11.36 -0.20 -23.49
CA SER A 189 -11.88 0.30 -22.22
C SER A 189 -11.06 -0.29 -21.07
N ILE A 190 -10.67 0.54 -20.10
CA ILE A 190 -9.92 0.12 -18.93
C ILE A 190 -10.38 0.85 -17.69
N GLN A 191 -10.37 0.14 -16.56
CA GLN A 191 -10.64 0.74 -15.26
C GLN A 191 -9.47 1.63 -14.82
N VAL A 192 -9.75 2.85 -14.36
CA VAL A 192 -8.71 3.84 -14.00
C VAL A 192 -7.69 3.30 -13.00
N ARG A 193 -8.14 2.57 -11.96
CA ARG A 193 -7.24 1.93 -10.99
C ARG A 193 -6.30 0.90 -11.63
N LYS A 194 -6.80 0.11 -12.58
CA LYS A 194 -5.99 -0.91 -13.28
C LYS A 194 -4.95 -0.26 -14.17
N LEU A 195 -5.33 0.86 -14.78
CA LEU A 195 -4.43 1.67 -15.61
C LEU A 195 -3.30 2.29 -14.79
N ILE A 196 -3.65 3.00 -13.70
CA ILE A 196 -2.70 3.84 -12.95
C ILE A 196 -1.91 3.06 -11.91
N TYR A 197 -2.53 2.11 -11.20
CA TYR A 197 -1.90 1.40 -10.09
C TYR A 197 -1.36 0.03 -10.49
N ASP A 198 -2.08 -0.72 -11.33
CA ASP A 198 -1.64 -2.05 -11.77
C ASP A 198 -0.80 -1.98 -13.05
N TYR A 199 -0.60 -0.77 -13.60
CA TYR A 199 0.14 -0.53 -14.84
C TYR A 199 -0.35 -1.35 -16.03
N ASN A 200 -1.61 -1.78 -16.02
CA ASN A 200 -2.22 -2.47 -17.15
C ASN A 200 -2.34 -1.50 -18.32
N TRP A 201 -1.98 -1.98 -19.51
CA TRP A 201 -1.96 -1.18 -20.73
C TRP A 201 -2.72 -1.88 -21.83
N CYS A 202 -2.49 -1.45 -23.07
CA CYS A 202 -3.09 -1.99 -24.26
C CYS A 202 -2.94 -3.52 -24.30
N PRO A 203 -4.06 -4.28 -24.25
CA PRO A 203 -4.01 -5.74 -24.27
C PRO A 203 -3.37 -6.24 -25.56
N TYR A 204 -3.65 -5.58 -26.68
CA TYR A 204 -3.09 -5.90 -27.99
C TYR A 204 -1.56 -5.70 -28.06
N CYS A 205 -1.04 -4.62 -27.46
CA CYS A 205 0.40 -4.40 -27.41
C CYS A 205 1.11 -5.31 -26.39
N ASN A 206 0.44 -5.62 -25.27
CA ASN A 206 1.04 -6.38 -24.18
C ASN A 206 1.10 -7.89 -24.49
N GLU A 207 0.12 -8.43 -25.23
CA GLU A 207 0.07 -9.83 -25.66
C GLU A 207 1.32 -10.28 -26.45
N LEU A 208 2.10 -9.35 -27.00
CA LEU A 208 3.22 -9.64 -27.90
C LEU A 208 4.59 -9.18 -27.37
N ILE A 209 4.72 -8.73 -26.12
CA ILE A 209 6.02 -8.25 -25.62
C ILE A 209 7.02 -9.41 -25.52
N CYS A 210 6.63 -10.51 -24.87
CA CYS A 210 7.49 -11.69 -24.74
C CYS A 210 7.81 -12.30 -26.11
N GLU A 211 6.81 -12.36 -27.01
CA GLU A 211 7.00 -12.81 -28.39
C GLU A 211 8.01 -11.93 -29.12
N ARG A 212 7.85 -10.60 -29.06
CA ARG A 212 8.74 -9.64 -29.71
C ARG A 212 10.16 -9.77 -29.21
N ILE A 213 10.37 -9.84 -27.89
CA ILE A 213 11.70 -10.01 -27.29
C ILE A 213 12.32 -11.33 -27.76
N MET A 214 11.57 -12.43 -27.64
CA MET A 214 12.04 -13.74 -28.07
C MET A 214 12.39 -13.75 -29.56
N ARG A 215 11.54 -13.16 -30.41
CA ARG A 215 11.77 -13.05 -31.84
C ARG A 215 13.09 -12.34 -32.14
N VAL A 216 13.33 -11.17 -31.54
CA VAL A 216 14.59 -10.43 -31.72
C VAL A 216 15.79 -11.29 -31.31
N CYS A 217 15.70 -12.02 -30.19
CA CYS A 217 16.76 -12.93 -29.76
C CYS A 217 16.99 -14.06 -30.79
N LEU A 218 15.93 -14.69 -31.29
CA LEU A 218 16.02 -15.76 -32.28
C LEU A 218 16.59 -15.25 -33.61
N GLU A 219 16.18 -14.08 -34.08
CA GLU A 219 16.69 -13.45 -35.29
C GLU A 219 18.20 -13.20 -35.21
N GLN A 220 18.69 -12.75 -34.05
CA GLN A 220 20.12 -12.55 -33.80
C GLN A 220 20.91 -13.87 -33.78
N VAL A 221 20.38 -14.90 -33.12
CA VAL A 221 21.04 -16.21 -32.99
C VAL A 221 21.11 -16.94 -34.33
N PHE A 222 19.99 -16.98 -35.06
CA PHE A 222 19.86 -17.76 -36.29
C PHE A 222 20.20 -16.96 -37.56
N LYS A 223 20.44 -15.65 -37.44
CA LYS A 223 20.67 -14.74 -38.58
C LYS A 223 19.60 -14.86 -39.66
N LYS A 224 18.35 -15.07 -39.24
CA LYS A 224 17.19 -15.27 -40.10
C LYS A 224 16.01 -14.49 -39.55
N GLU A 225 15.28 -13.78 -40.41
CA GLU A 225 14.06 -13.07 -40.04
C GLU A 225 12.93 -14.06 -39.69
N PHE A 226 12.23 -13.81 -38.60
CA PHE A 226 11.06 -14.58 -38.19
C PHE A 226 9.82 -13.70 -38.41
N LYS A 227 8.79 -14.21 -39.09
CA LYS A 227 7.54 -13.45 -39.25
C LYS A 227 6.84 -13.33 -37.90
N VAL A 228 6.26 -12.16 -37.61
CA VAL A 228 5.34 -11.97 -36.48
C VAL A 228 4.31 -13.09 -36.55
N GLN A 229 4.28 -13.95 -35.54
CA GLN A 229 3.26 -14.98 -35.51
C GLN A 229 1.88 -14.35 -35.32
N VAL A 230 0.98 -14.66 -36.25
CA VAL A 230 -0.44 -14.81 -35.98
C VAL A 230 -0.60 -15.72 -34.76
N ARG A 231 -1.54 -15.43 -33.86
CA ARG A 231 -1.70 -16.08 -32.53
C ARG A 231 -1.40 -17.59 -32.60
N LEU A 232 -0.85 -18.20 -31.54
CA LEU A 232 -0.56 -19.65 -31.47
C LEU A 232 -1.67 -20.54 -32.07
N GLU A 233 -2.93 -20.14 -31.87
CA GLU A 233 -4.15 -20.67 -32.48
C GLU A 233 -4.04 -20.86 -34.01
N GLN A 234 -3.59 -19.81 -34.71
CA GLN A 234 -3.40 -19.74 -36.14
C GLN A 234 -2.09 -20.39 -36.60
N ALA A 235 -1.00 -20.25 -35.83
CA ALA A 235 0.30 -20.83 -36.16
C ALA A 235 0.29 -22.37 -36.11
N CYS A 236 -0.51 -22.96 -35.22
CA CYS A 236 -0.59 -24.41 -35.04
C CYS A 236 -1.82 -25.04 -35.71
N GLY A 237 -2.68 -24.28 -36.39
CA GLY A 237 -3.94 -24.79 -36.95
C GLY A 237 -4.85 -25.42 -35.88
N ILE A 238 -4.79 -24.89 -34.65
CA ILE A 238 -5.53 -25.45 -33.51
C ILE A 238 -6.96 -24.94 -33.57
N ASP A 239 -7.86 -25.81 -34.06
CA ASP A 239 -9.29 -25.63 -33.93
C ASP A 239 -9.73 -25.87 -32.47
N ARG A 240 -10.09 -24.80 -31.77
CA ARG A 240 -10.49 -24.84 -30.35
C ARG A 240 -11.79 -25.60 -30.12
N GLU A 241 -12.63 -25.75 -31.14
CA GLU A 241 -13.89 -26.49 -31.06
C GLU A 241 -13.69 -27.99 -31.30
N LYS A 242 -12.50 -28.39 -31.73
CA LYS A 242 -12.19 -29.81 -31.99
C LYS A 242 -12.02 -30.56 -30.67
N LEU A 243 -13.07 -31.30 -30.30
CA LEU A 243 -13.08 -32.21 -29.17
C LEU A 243 -12.09 -33.36 -29.43
N ILE A 244 -11.05 -33.49 -28.61
CA ILE A 244 -10.17 -34.67 -28.66
C ILE A 244 -10.57 -35.61 -27.53
N ILE A 245 -10.96 -36.84 -27.88
CA ILE A 245 -11.19 -37.89 -26.90
C ILE A 245 -9.87 -38.63 -26.68
N ARG A 246 -9.32 -38.54 -25.48
CA ARG A 246 -8.11 -39.26 -25.06
C ARG A 246 -8.50 -40.33 -24.06
N THR A 247 -7.99 -41.54 -24.21
CA THR A 247 -8.17 -42.57 -23.19
C THR A 247 -6.99 -42.57 -22.24
N VAL A 248 -7.22 -42.37 -20.95
CA VAL A 248 -6.20 -42.48 -19.90
C VAL A 248 -6.41 -43.78 -19.13
N ARG A 249 -5.31 -44.46 -18.77
CA ARG A 249 -5.36 -45.64 -17.90
C ARG A 249 -5.00 -45.24 -16.48
N ILE A 250 -5.87 -45.53 -15.54
CA ILE A 250 -5.63 -45.39 -14.10
C ILE A 250 -5.92 -46.75 -13.47
N ASN A 251 -4.92 -47.34 -12.80
CA ASN A 251 -5.00 -48.67 -12.18
C ASN A 251 -5.51 -49.78 -13.13
N GLY A 252 -5.09 -49.73 -14.40
CA GLY A 252 -5.48 -50.71 -15.42
C GLY A 252 -6.84 -50.45 -16.08
N VAL A 253 -7.68 -49.58 -15.50
CA VAL A 253 -8.99 -49.20 -16.05
C VAL A 253 -8.84 -48.03 -17.02
N LYS A 254 -9.50 -48.11 -18.18
CA LYS A 254 -9.47 -47.11 -19.26
C LYS A 254 -10.62 -46.11 -19.09
N TYR A 255 -10.30 -44.81 -19.01
CA TYR A 255 -11.27 -43.73 -18.94
C TYR A 255 -11.16 -42.83 -20.17
N PRO A 256 -12.24 -42.62 -20.95
CA PRO A 256 -12.25 -41.60 -21.98
C PRO A 256 -12.36 -40.21 -21.33
N ILE A 257 -11.46 -39.31 -21.69
CA ILE A 257 -11.44 -37.92 -21.26
C ILE A 257 -11.62 -37.05 -22.50
N HIS A 258 -12.59 -36.15 -22.44
CA HIS A 258 -12.84 -35.16 -23.46
C HIS A 258 -11.99 -33.92 -23.16
N VAL A 259 -11.01 -33.62 -24.01
CA VAL A 259 -10.14 -32.47 -23.84
C VAL A 259 -10.39 -31.50 -24.99
N PHE A 260 -10.85 -30.30 -24.65
CA PHE A 260 -10.86 -29.19 -25.59
C PHE A 260 -9.44 -28.66 -25.74
N VAL A 261 -8.95 -28.52 -26.97
CA VAL A 261 -7.56 -28.15 -27.24
C VAL A 261 -7.21 -26.77 -26.63
N GLY A 262 -8.21 -25.91 -26.42
CA GLY A 262 -8.04 -24.60 -25.77
C GLY A 262 -8.02 -24.59 -24.23
N GLN A 263 -8.25 -25.72 -23.54
CA GLN A 263 -8.39 -25.77 -22.07
C GLN A 263 -7.09 -26.05 -21.30
N LEU A 264 -5.96 -26.25 -21.98
CA LEU A 264 -4.64 -26.25 -21.35
C LEU A 264 -4.24 -24.80 -21.00
N ARG A 265 -4.76 -24.28 -19.88
CA ARG A 265 -4.42 -22.94 -19.38
C ARG A 265 -2.99 -22.92 -18.81
N TYR A 266 -2.21 -21.95 -19.29
CA TYR A 266 -0.90 -21.53 -18.79
C TYR A 266 -1.01 -20.74 -17.48
N ASP A 267 -1.59 -21.33 -16.41
CA ASP A 267 -1.80 -20.56 -15.18
C ASP A 267 -0.54 -20.34 -14.32
N HIS A 268 0.65 -20.83 -14.70
CA HIS A 268 1.85 -20.80 -13.82
C HIS A 268 3.19 -20.34 -14.43
N PHE A 269 3.21 -19.54 -15.49
CA PHE A 269 4.46 -18.89 -15.93
C PHE A 269 4.24 -17.41 -16.24
N CYS A 270 4.26 -16.59 -15.19
CA CYS A 270 4.73 -15.20 -15.14
C CYS A 270 4.76 -14.75 -13.68
#